data_AF-A0A5N1J1K4-F1
#
_entry.id   AF-A0A5N1J1K4-F1
#
_cell.length_a   1.000
_cell.length_b   1.000
_cell.length_c   1.000
_cell.angle_alpha   90.00
_cell.angle_beta   90.00
_cell.angle_gamma   90.00
#
_symmetry.space_group_name_H-M   'P 1'
#
loop_
_entity.id
_entity.type
_entity.pdbx_description
1 polymer ?
#
loop_
_entity_poly.entity_id
_entity_poly.type
_entity_poly.pdbx_seq_one_letter_code
_entity_poly.pdbx_strand_id
1 'polypeptide(L)'
;MKHLLPFLLLSFSLILFGCQTEEEPAITYPASRSEFYFSGLIDSKKILIEDGIHGFRSDATSQGTLGNGYYVEEQSLSLTNSGSSKSAGFVLVKTFGSKPTGCNFTEGMFRLGSYTFGHSPDSTNDIPLDGVVIYFTDNNGKYWSSDLGTGNQSGSMFRIVEHYPNSDGSSQMISKAQFSCNLYDGLGNVKTLMDGEAKGRTVFCNF
;
A
#
# COMPACT_ATOMS: atom_id res chain seq x y z
N MET A 1 -20.69 59.96 55.89
CA MET A 1 -19.32 59.49 56.18
C MET A 1 -19.36 57.96 56.20
N LYS A 2 -18.74 57.35 55.19
CA LYS A 2 -18.30 55.95 55.02
C LYS A 2 -19.26 54.80 55.38
N HIS A 3 -19.78 54.19 54.31
CA HIS A 3 -20.43 52.87 54.24
C HIS A 3 -19.45 51.73 54.54
N LEU A 4 -19.94 50.66 55.19
CA LEU A 4 -19.25 49.37 55.31
C LEU A 4 -20.19 48.27 54.79
N LEU A 5 -19.74 47.61 53.72
CA LEU A 5 -20.41 46.54 52.98
C LEU A 5 -19.75 45.20 53.38
N PRO A 6 -20.49 44.13 53.70
CA PRO A 6 -19.88 42.84 53.99
C PRO A 6 -19.53 42.10 52.70
N PHE A 7 -18.28 41.63 52.63
CA PHE A 7 -17.72 40.81 51.56
C PHE A 7 -18.35 39.41 51.61
N LEU A 8 -19.17 39.06 50.62
CA LEU A 8 -19.70 37.71 50.42
C LEU A 8 -18.74 36.96 49.47
N LEU A 9 -17.89 36.10 50.03
CA LEU A 9 -16.99 35.22 49.27
C LEU A 9 -17.80 34.06 48.69
N LEU A 10 -18.14 34.15 47.40
CA LEU A 10 -18.73 33.06 46.63
C LEU A 10 -17.63 32.08 46.19
N SER A 11 -17.54 30.92 46.85
CA SER A 11 -16.62 29.84 46.46
C SER A 11 -17.16 29.13 45.22
N PHE A 12 -16.62 29.45 44.04
CA PHE A 12 -16.89 28.76 42.79
C PHE A 12 -16.14 27.41 42.80
N SER A 13 -16.86 26.31 43.09
CA SER A 13 -16.31 24.95 42.96
C SER A 13 -16.25 24.57 41.48
N LEU A 14 -15.07 24.72 40.87
CA LEU A 14 -14.78 24.13 39.56
C LEU A 14 -14.71 22.60 39.72
N ILE A 15 -15.76 21.91 39.29
CA ILE A 15 -15.73 20.46 39.09
C ILE A 15 -14.99 20.22 37.77
N LEU A 16 -13.69 19.90 37.87
CA LEU A 16 -12.90 19.41 36.75
C LEU A 16 -13.39 18.00 36.40
N PHE A 17 -14.23 17.90 35.36
CA PHE A 17 -14.44 16.64 34.66
C PHE A 17 -13.15 16.29 33.90
N GLY A 18 -12.25 15.57 34.57
CA GLY A 18 -11.13 14.91 33.93
C GLY A 18 -11.67 13.81 33.03
N CYS A 19 -11.74 14.09 31.73
CA CYS A 19 -11.97 13.08 30.71
C CYS A 19 -10.73 12.18 30.70
N GLN A 20 -10.78 11.06 31.42
CA GLN A 20 -9.78 10.01 31.25
C GLN A 20 -10.00 9.44 29.86
N THR A 21 -9.10 9.78 28.93
CA THR A 21 -8.99 9.05 27.68
C THR A 21 -8.55 7.65 28.07
N GLU A 22 -9.48 6.70 28.11
CA GLU A 22 -9.14 5.28 28.19
C GLU A 22 -8.28 4.98 26.96
N GLU A 23 -6.98 4.79 27.19
CA GLU A 23 -6.09 4.25 26.18
C GLU A 23 -6.59 2.84 25.86
N GLU A 24 -7.24 2.70 24.70
CA GLU A 24 -7.56 1.38 24.16
C GLU A 24 -6.28 0.54 24.14
N PRO A 25 -6.33 -0.70 24.65
CA PRO A 25 -5.15 -1.55 24.73
C PRO A 25 -4.58 -1.73 23.32
N ALA A 26 -3.30 -1.38 23.16
CA ALA A 26 -2.58 -1.58 21.91
C ALA A 26 -2.70 -3.05 21.48
N ILE A 27 -3.43 -3.30 20.39
CA ILE A 27 -3.58 -4.64 19.84
C ILE A 27 -2.20 -5.07 19.33
N THR A 28 -1.52 -5.93 20.08
CA THR A 28 -0.25 -6.52 19.67
C THR A 28 -0.54 -7.67 18.73
N TYR A 29 -0.13 -7.52 17.48
CA TYR A 29 -0.29 -8.57 16.48
C TYR A 29 1.00 -9.37 16.32
N PRO A 30 0.92 -10.67 15.98
CA PRO A 30 2.11 -11.46 15.70
C PRO A 30 2.88 -10.84 14.54
N ALA A 31 4.21 -10.81 14.69
CA ALA A 31 5.14 -10.47 13.63
C ALA A 31 5.04 -11.51 12.50
N SER A 32 5.36 -11.10 11.27
CA SER A 32 5.45 -12.02 10.13
C SER A 32 6.45 -13.14 10.46
N ARG A 33 6.06 -14.37 10.11
CA ARG A 33 6.89 -15.57 10.20
C ARG A 33 7.68 -15.81 8.93
N SER A 34 7.29 -15.15 7.83
CA SER A 34 7.96 -15.21 6.54
C SER A 34 8.78 -13.97 6.27
N GLU A 35 9.85 -14.13 5.48
CA GLU A 35 10.66 -13.01 4.98
C GLU A 35 9.84 -12.10 4.07
N PHE A 36 8.92 -12.66 3.29
CA PHE A 36 8.07 -11.93 2.36
C PHE A 36 6.61 -12.00 2.78
N TYR A 37 5.96 -10.84 2.79
CA TYR A 37 4.62 -10.68 3.30
C TYR A 37 3.93 -9.43 2.75
N PHE A 38 2.61 -9.41 2.88
CA PHE A 38 1.75 -8.25 2.71
C PHE A 38 0.80 -8.18 3.90
N SER A 39 0.74 -7.04 4.56
CA SER A 39 -0.03 -6.86 5.78
C SER A 39 -0.62 -5.46 5.87
N GLY A 40 -1.64 -5.31 6.70
CA GLY A 40 -2.30 -4.04 6.98
C GLY A 40 -3.65 -4.25 7.65
N LEU A 41 -4.38 -3.15 7.82
CA LEU A 41 -5.75 -3.12 8.32
C LEU A 41 -6.69 -2.75 7.17
N ILE A 42 -7.54 -3.67 6.75
CA ILE A 42 -8.60 -3.41 5.77
C ILE A 42 -9.93 -3.37 6.52
N ASP A 43 -10.60 -2.22 6.50
CA ASP A 43 -11.83 -1.98 7.28
C ASP A 43 -11.67 -2.38 8.75
N SER A 44 -10.53 -1.99 9.35
CA SER A 44 -10.12 -2.34 10.72
C SER A 44 -9.87 -3.83 11.00
N LYS A 45 -9.89 -4.68 9.96
CA LYS A 45 -9.53 -6.10 10.09
C LYS A 45 -8.10 -6.30 9.63
N LYS A 46 -7.28 -6.92 10.49
CA LYS A 46 -5.93 -7.29 10.10
C LYS A 46 -5.95 -8.31 8.97
N ILE A 47 -5.15 -8.02 7.95
CA ILE A 47 -4.74 -8.97 6.94
C ILE A 47 -3.25 -9.25 7.08
N LEU A 48 -2.88 -10.50 6.82
CA LEU A 48 -1.49 -10.95 6.75
C LEU A 48 -1.44 -12.09 5.73
N ILE A 49 -0.74 -11.84 4.64
CA ILE A 49 -0.42 -12.80 3.58
C ILE A 49 1.08 -13.00 3.62
N GLU A 50 1.54 -14.25 3.66
CA GLU A 50 2.94 -14.61 3.89
C GLU A 50 3.40 -15.60 2.83
N ASP A 51 4.59 -15.39 2.27
CA ASP A 51 5.23 -16.36 1.37
C ASP A 51 5.46 -17.70 2.07
N GLY A 52 5.18 -18.80 1.37
CA GLY A 52 5.29 -20.17 1.89
C GLY A 52 4.13 -20.59 2.82
N ILE A 53 3.19 -19.69 3.13
CA ILE A 53 2.06 -19.98 4.01
C ILE A 53 0.77 -20.03 3.19
N HIS A 54 -0.06 -21.05 3.44
CA HIS A 54 -1.34 -21.27 2.74
C HIS A 54 -1.25 -21.31 1.21
N GLY A 55 -0.07 -21.63 0.64
CA GLY A 55 0.15 -21.71 -0.81
C GLY A 55 0.44 -20.37 -1.49
N PHE A 56 0.68 -19.29 -0.72
CA PHE A 56 1.17 -18.04 -1.29
C PHE A 56 2.65 -18.11 -1.64
N ARG A 57 3.01 -17.47 -2.75
CA ARG A 57 4.38 -17.30 -3.22
C ARG A 57 4.67 -15.83 -3.52
N SER A 58 5.83 -15.34 -3.10
CA SER A 58 6.33 -14.02 -3.49
C SER A 58 7.07 -14.11 -4.82
N ASP A 59 6.65 -13.28 -5.78
CA ASP A 59 7.23 -13.19 -7.11
C ASP A 59 7.43 -11.72 -7.52
N ALA A 60 8.43 -11.49 -8.37
CA ALA A 60 8.58 -10.27 -9.13
C ALA A 60 8.09 -10.51 -10.56
N THR A 61 7.25 -9.62 -11.08
CA THR A 61 6.78 -9.72 -12.48
C THR A 61 7.04 -8.43 -13.24
N SER A 62 7.15 -8.56 -14.56
CA SER A 62 7.24 -7.47 -15.52
C SER A 62 6.11 -7.62 -16.54
N GLN A 63 5.47 -6.51 -16.87
CA GLN A 63 4.57 -6.41 -18.01
C GLN A 63 4.87 -5.13 -18.79
N GLY A 64 4.63 -5.20 -20.10
CA GLY A 64 4.91 -4.12 -21.03
C GLY A 64 3.77 -3.89 -22.00
N THR A 65 3.32 -2.65 -22.12
CA THR A 65 2.25 -2.26 -23.05
C THR A 65 2.73 -1.16 -23.98
N LEU A 66 2.63 -1.39 -25.29
CA LEU A 66 2.95 -0.39 -26.30
C LEU A 66 1.76 0.53 -26.53
N GLY A 67 1.95 1.82 -26.22
CA GLY A 67 1.01 2.88 -26.55
C GLY A 67 1.37 3.63 -27.83
N ASN A 68 0.58 4.64 -28.19
CA ASN A 68 0.86 5.50 -29.33
C ASN A 68 1.98 6.51 -28.98
N GLY A 69 3.22 6.19 -29.34
CA GLY A 69 4.39 7.05 -29.11
C GLY A 69 5.02 6.93 -27.71
N TYR A 70 4.62 5.93 -26.93
CA TYR A 70 5.18 5.62 -25.62
C TYR A 70 5.09 4.12 -25.33
N TYR A 71 5.80 3.68 -24.29
CA TYR A 71 5.77 2.33 -23.76
C TYR A 71 5.55 2.38 -22.25
N VAL A 72 4.59 1.63 -21.74
CA VAL A 72 4.36 1.46 -20.30
C VAL A 72 5.07 0.20 -19.85
N GLU A 73 5.90 0.33 -18.82
CA GLU A 73 6.49 -0.78 -18.10
C GLU A 73 5.86 -0.86 -16.71
N GLU A 74 5.51 -2.07 -16.32
CA GLU A 74 4.96 -2.40 -15.02
C GLU A 74 5.86 -3.40 -14.34
N GLN A 75 6.25 -3.11 -13.10
CA GLN A 75 7.08 -3.98 -12.29
C GLN A 75 6.41 -4.22 -10.95
N SER A 76 6.25 -5.47 -10.55
CA SER A 76 5.48 -5.82 -9.35
C SER A 76 6.32 -6.42 -8.24
N LEU A 77 5.86 -6.18 -7.01
CA LEU A 77 5.96 -7.13 -5.91
C LEU A 77 4.60 -7.83 -5.82
N SER A 78 4.58 -9.14 -5.93
CA SER A 78 3.34 -9.91 -5.89
C SER A 78 3.41 -11.07 -4.92
N LEU A 79 2.41 -11.23 -4.06
CA LEU A 79 2.13 -12.47 -3.33
C LEU A 79 0.92 -13.12 -3.97
N THR A 80 1.10 -14.28 -4.58
CA THR A 80 0.03 -14.96 -5.33
C THR A 80 -0.21 -16.38 -4.83
N ASN A 81 -1.45 -16.83 -4.89
CA ASN A 81 -1.84 -18.20 -4.61
C ASN A 81 -2.49 -18.82 -5.84
N SER A 82 -1.76 -19.70 -6.53
CA SER A 82 -2.22 -20.34 -7.77
C SER A 82 -3.41 -21.29 -7.57
N GLY A 83 -3.62 -21.80 -6.35
CA GLY A 83 -4.75 -22.67 -6.03
C GLY A 83 -6.06 -21.93 -5.76
N SER A 84 -6.02 -20.61 -5.53
CA SER A 84 -7.21 -19.84 -5.14
C SER A 84 -7.39 -18.50 -5.87
N SER A 85 -6.55 -18.18 -6.85
CA SER A 85 -6.52 -16.88 -7.54
C SER A 85 -6.49 -15.67 -6.60
N LYS A 86 -5.96 -15.86 -5.38
CA LYS A 86 -5.80 -14.78 -4.40
C LYS A 86 -4.45 -14.13 -4.61
N SER A 87 -4.40 -12.81 -4.53
CA SER A 87 -3.17 -12.07 -4.66
C SER A 87 -3.19 -10.79 -3.84
N ALA A 88 -2.00 -10.28 -3.52
CA ALA A 88 -1.82 -8.95 -2.94
C ALA A 88 -0.42 -8.44 -3.28
N GLY A 89 -0.28 -7.13 -3.39
CA GLY A 89 1.02 -6.56 -3.73
C GLY A 89 0.91 -5.13 -4.20
N PHE A 90 1.96 -4.70 -4.89
CA PHE A 90 1.97 -3.42 -5.58
C PHE A 90 2.68 -3.52 -6.92
N VAL A 91 2.29 -2.63 -7.82
CA VAL A 91 2.86 -2.45 -9.15
C VAL A 91 3.40 -1.03 -9.25
N LEU A 92 4.65 -0.88 -9.69
CA LEU A 92 5.15 0.41 -10.17
C LEU A 92 4.88 0.50 -11.66
N VAL A 93 4.16 1.54 -12.05
CA VAL A 93 3.84 1.87 -13.44
C VAL A 93 4.76 3.00 -13.88
N LYS A 94 5.43 2.84 -15.02
CA LYS A 94 6.30 3.88 -15.58
C LYS A 94 6.21 3.95 -17.09
N THR A 95 6.10 5.17 -17.60
CA THR A 95 6.08 5.46 -19.03
C THR A 95 7.48 5.80 -19.53
N PHE A 96 7.84 5.22 -20.67
CA PHE A 96 9.07 5.45 -21.40
C PHE A 96 8.74 5.87 -22.83
N GLY A 97 9.66 6.58 -23.50
CA GLY A 97 9.50 6.93 -24.92
C GLY A 97 9.60 5.71 -25.86
N SER A 98 10.22 4.62 -25.41
CA SER A 98 10.30 3.34 -26.12
C SER A 98 10.55 2.21 -25.11
N LYS A 99 10.39 0.95 -25.53
CA LYS A 99 10.61 -0.22 -24.67
C LYS A 99 12.03 -0.17 -24.05
N PRO A 100 12.17 -0.19 -22.71
CA PRO A 100 13.47 -0.28 -22.08
C PRO A 100 14.13 -1.62 -22.43
N THR A 101 15.43 -1.60 -22.74
CA THR A 101 16.19 -2.79 -23.16
C THR A 101 17.20 -3.27 -22.13
N GLY A 102 17.35 -2.55 -21.01
CA GLY A 102 18.33 -2.83 -19.97
C GLY A 102 17.71 -2.88 -18.58
N CYS A 103 18.22 -3.77 -17.73
CA CYS A 103 17.75 -3.96 -16.36
C CYS A 103 17.89 -2.70 -15.50
N ASN A 104 18.85 -1.84 -15.81
CA ASN A 104 19.03 -0.55 -15.14
C ASN A 104 17.80 0.37 -15.25
N PHE A 105 16.96 0.23 -16.28
CA PHE A 105 15.74 1.02 -16.43
C PHE A 105 14.62 0.51 -15.52
N THR A 106 14.43 -0.81 -15.46
CA THR A 106 13.41 -1.45 -14.61
C THR A 106 13.80 -1.41 -13.14
N GLU A 107 15.06 -1.66 -12.81
CA GLU A 107 15.61 -1.45 -11.46
C GLU A 107 15.46 0.02 -11.04
N GLY A 108 15.73 0.96 -11.96
CA GLY A 108 15.61 2.39 -11.72
C GLY A 108 14.19 2.89 -11.42
N MET A 109 13.17 2.05 -11.61
CA MET A 109 11.79 2.30 -11.15
C MET A 109 11.69 2.19 -9.62
N PHE A 110 12.48 1.33 -8.99
CA PHE A 110 12.49 1.11 -7.54
C PHE A 110 13.59 1.94 -6.86
N ARG A 111 13.16 3.06 -6.30
CA ARG A 111 13.97 3.98 -5.50
C ARG A 111 13.39 4.09 -4.09
N LEU A 112 14.26 4.30 -3.10
CA LEU A 112 13.80 4.66 -1.76
C LEU A 112 13.05 5.99 -1.79
N GLY A 113 12.01 6.11 -0.96
CA GLY A 113 11.22 7.32 -0.81
C GLY A 113 9.77 7.18 -1.27
N SER A 114 9.11 8.33 -1.38
CA SER A 114 7.68 8.43 -1.64
C SER A 114 7.33 8.32 -3.12
N TYR A 115 6.18 7.71 -3.41
CA TYR A 115 5.60 7.62 -4.75
C TYR A 115 4.21 8.22 -4.76
N THR A 116 3.85 8.82 -5.89
CA THR A 116 2.45 9.13 -6.20
C THR A 116 1.72 7.85 -6.61
N PHE A 117 0.42 7.80 -6.39
CA PHE A 117 -0.43 6.74 -6.95
C PHE A 117 -0.59 6.96 -8.45
N GLY A 118 -0.57 5.87 -9.21
CA GLY A 118 -0.67 5.85 -10.67
C GLY A 118 -1.88 5.04 -11.16
N HIS A 119 -1.91 4.78 -12.46
CA HIS A 119 -2.93 3.97 -13.12
C HIS A 119 -2.30 3.05 -14.16
N SER A 120 -2.60 1.76 -14.05
CA SER A 120 -2.22 0.77 -15.07
C SER A 120 -3.11 0.93 -16.31
N PRO A 121 -2.57 0.82 -17.55
CA PRO A 121 -3.37 0.88 -18.76
C PRO A 121 -4.45 -0.22 -18.83
N ASP A 122 -4.22 -1.36 -18.17
CA ASP A 122 -5.15 -2.49 -18.19
C ASP A 122 -6.34 -2.32 -17.23
N SER A 123 -6.26 -1.36 -16.30
CA SER A 123 -7.21 -1.21 -15.20
C SER A 123 -8.41 -0.32 -15.53
N THR A 124 -8.21 0.78 -16.29
CA THR A 124 -9.22 1.84 -16.41
C THR A 124 -9.60 2.23 -17.84
N ASN A 125 -8.94 1.68 -18.87
CA ASN A 125 -8.96 2.24 -20.24
C ASN A 125 -8.51 3.71 -20.31
N ASP A 126 -7.96 4.27 -19.23
CA ASP A 126 -7.47 5.66 -19.20
C ASP A 126 -6.03 5.75 -19.72
N ILE A 127 -5.56 6.98 -19.88
CA ILE A 127 -4.16 7.27 -20.13
C ILE A 127 -3.35 6.79 -18.91
N PRO A 128 -2.30 5.99 -19.11
CA PRO A 128 -1.49 5.50 -18.01
C PRO A 128 -0.87 6.67 -17.24
N LEU A 129 -0.76 6.50 -15.92
CA LEU A 129 -0.16 7.48 -15.03
C LEU A 129 0.97 6.84 -14.24
N ASP A 130 2.18 7.41 -14.36
CA ASP A 130 3.35 6.99 -13.61
C ASP A 130 3.07 7.05 -12.09
N GLY A 131 3.40 5.96 -11.40
CA GLY A 131 3.18 5.87 -9.97
C GLY A 131 3.08 4.44 -9.47
N VAL A 132 2.48 4.29 -8.30
CA VAL A 132 2.22 2.99 -7.69
C VAL A 132 0.75 2.64 -7.75
N VAL A 133 0.48 1.36 -7.93
CA VAL A 133 -0.84 0.74 -7.79
C VAL A 133 -0.76 -0.31 -6.70
N ILE A 134 -1.60 -0.22 -5.68
CA ILE A 134 -1.74 -1.24 -4.63
C ILE A 134 -2.95 -2.11 -4.97
N TYR A 135 -2.82 -3.42 -4.82
CA TYR A 135 -3.93 -4.34 -5.08
C TYR A 135 -4.03 -5.47 -4.05
N PHE A 136 -5.23 -6.03 -3.93
CA PHE A 136 -5.56 -7.11 -3.01
C PHE A 136 -6.83 -7.87 -3.46
N THR A 137 -6.81 -9.19 -3.35
CA THR A 137 -7.99 -10.05 -3.53
C THR A 137 -8.52 -10.51 -2.17
N ASP A 138 -9.78 -10.21 -1.90
CA ASP A 138 -10.40 -10.54 -0.62
C ASP A 138 -10.76 -12.03 -0.47
N ASN A 139 -11.29 -12.39 0.70
CA ASN A 139 -11.66 -13.77 1.00
C ASN A 139 -12.79 -14.32 0.12
N ASN A 140 -13.58 -13.46 -0.51
CA ASN A 140 -14.63 -13.83 -1.45
C ASN A 140 -14.11 -13.89 -2.90
N GLY A 141 -12.80 -13.70 -3.12
CA GLY A 141 -12.20 -13.70 -4.45
C GLY A 141 -12.39 -12.38 -5.20
N LYS A 142 -12.88 -11.32 -4.54
CA LYS A 142 -13.10 -10.03 -5.19
C LYS A 142 -11.80 -9.23 -5.21
N TYR A 143 -11.46 -8.71 -6.38
CA TYR A 143 -10.27 -7.90 -6.61
C TYR A 143 -10.53 -6.44 -6.23
N TRP A 144 -9.56 -5.84 -5.54
CA TRP A 144 -9.56 -4.46 -5.11
C TRP A 144 -8.24 -3.81 -5.50
N SER A 145 -8.27 -2.60 -6.03
CA SER A 145 -7.07 -1.88 -6.45
C SER A 145 -7.19 -0.37 -6.23
N SER A 146 -6.06 0.30 -6.01
CA SER A 146 -6.02 1.76 -5.83
C SER A 146 -6.33 2.55 -7.09
N ASP A 147 -6.22 1.92 -8.26
CA ASP A 147 -6.46 2.55 -9.57
C ASP A 147 -7.82 2.22 -10.19
N LEU A 148 -8.63 1.36 -9.57
CA LEU A 148 -9.99 1.07 -10.04
C LEU A 148 -11.01 2.14 -9.64
N GLY A 149 -12.14 2.17 -10.34
CA GLY A 149 -13.27 3.04 -10.01
C GLY A 149 -12.90 4.53 -10.13
N THR A 150 -12.99 5.28 -9.03
CA THR A 150 -12.60 6.70 -9.04
C THR A 150 -11.10 6.91 -8.90
N GLY A 151 -10.35 5.90 -8.47
CA GLY A 151 -8.91 6.00 -8.22
C GLY A 151 -8.50 7.12 -7.27
N ASN A 152 -9.41 7.61 -6.41
CA ASN A 152 -9.16 8.79 -5.60
C ASN A 152 -8.29 8.46 -4.37
N GLN A 153 -7.03 8.82 -4.44
CA GLN A 153 -6.03 8.57 -3.40
C GLN A 153 -5.73 9.82 -2.54
N SER A 154 -6.67 10.75 -2.40
CA SER A 154 -6.48 11.90 -1.51
C SER A 154 -6.18 11.47 -0.08
N GLY A 155 -5.12 12.03 0.52
CA GLY A 155 -4.63 11.67 1.86
C GLY A 155 -3.93 10.31 1.95
N SER A 156 -3.80 9.59 0.84
CA SER A 156 -3.09 8.31 0.78
C SER A 156 -1.58 8.52 0.64
N MET A 157 -0.82 7.49 0.98
CA MET A 157 0.64 7.52 0.91
C MET A 157 1.20 6.17 0.46
N PHE A 158 2.32 6.21 -0.25
CA PHE A 158 3.17 5.05 -0.51
C PHE A 158 4.64 5.45 -0.40
N ARG A 159 5.46 4.59 0.22
CA ARG A 159 6.91 4.75 0.22
C ARG A 159 7.64 3.41 0.19
N ILE A 160 8.75 3.35 -0.53
CA ILE A 160 9.72 2.26 -0.42
C ILE A 160 10.73 2.63 0.66
N VAL A 161 10.90 1.77 1.66
CA VAL A 161 11.77 1.97 2.83
C VAL A 161 13.02 1.10 2.80
N GLU A 162 13.00 -0.03 2.09
CA GLU A 162 14.18 -0.85 1.83
C GLU A 162 14.18 -1.29 0.36
N HIS A 163 15.36 -1.35 -0.24
CA HIS A 163 15.58 -1.89 -1.57
C HIS A 163 17.02 -2.38 -1.69
N TYR A 164 17.22 -3.67 -1.92
CA TYR A 164 18.56 -4.27 -1.95
C TYR A 164 18.62 -5.50 -2.86
N PRO A 165 19.84 -5.91 -3.31
CA PRO A 165 20.01 -7.06 -4.17
C PRO A 165 19.47 -8.36 -3.57
N ASN A 166 18.79 -9.15 -4.39
CA ASN A 166 18.37 -10.50 -4.04
C ASN A 166 19.44 -11.51 -4.51
N SER A 167 19.71 -12.52 -3.68
CA SER A 167 20.71 -13.56 -3.97
C SER A 167 20.09 -14.92 -4.35
N ASP A 168 18.75 -15.07 -4.28
CA ASP A 168 18.08 -16.35 -4.54
C ASP A 168 17.84 -16.67 -6.03
N GLY A 169 18.18 -15.73 -6.92
CA GLY A 169 18.05 -15.87 -8.38
C GLY A 169 16.62 -15.81 -8.93
N SER A 170 15.60 -15.63 -8.08
CA SER A 170 14.18 -15.55 -8.48
C SER A 170 13.73 -14.12 -8.82
N SER A 171 14.49 -13.12 -8.40
CA SER A 171 14.37 -11.71 -8.79
C SER A 171 15.72 -11.02 -8.67
N GLN A 172 15.83 -9.79 -9.17
CA GLN A 172 17.05 -9.01 -9.03
C GLN A 172 17.13 -8.34 -7.66
N MET A 173 16.00 -7.92 -7.11
CA MET A 173 15.95 -7.13 -5.89
C MET A 173 14.90 -7.64 -4.90
N ILE A 174 15.03 -7.22 -3.65
CA ILE A 174 13.98 -7.28 -2.62
C ILE A 174 13.65 -5.85 -2.24
N SER A 175 12.37 -5.55 -2.09
CA SER A 175 11.90 -4.25 -1.58
C SER A 175 10.99 -4.41 -0.39
N LYS A 176 11.03 -3.42 0.49
CA LYS A 176 10.04 -3.21 1.55
C LYS A 176 9.34 -1.87 1.32
N ALA A 177 8.02 -1.86 1.37
CA ALA A 177 7.19 -0.68 1.22
C ALA A 177 6.20 -0.52 2.36
N GLN A 178 5.81 0.72 2.62
CA GLN A 178 4.79 1.09 3.59
C GLN A 178 3.75 1.99 2.91
N PHE A 179 2.47 1.81 3.26
CA PHE A 179 1.38 2.48 2.56
C PHE A 179 0.09 2.57 3.37
N SER A 180 -0.72 3.57 3.01
CA SER A 180 -2.11 3.73 3.45
C SER A 180 -2.88 4.28 2.26
N CYS A 181 -3.98 3.64 1.87
CA CYS A 181 -4.68 3.95 0.63
C CYS A 181 -6.14 3.51 0.62
N ASN A 182 -6.87 3.98 -0.37
CA ASN A 182 -8.19 3.46 -0.69
C ASN A 182 -8.07 2.40 -1.79
N LEU A 183 -8.80 1.30 -1.65
CA LEU A 183 -8.91 0.25 -2.68
C LEU A 183 -10.35 0.19 -3.18
N TYR A 184 -10.48 0.10 -4.50
CA TYR A 184 -11.76 0.13 -5.21
C TYR A 184 -11.98 -1.16 -5.98
N ASP A 185 -13.24 -1.52 -6.18
CA ASP A 185 -13.64 -2.73 -6.91
C ASP A 185 -14.13 -2.47 -8.35
N GLY A 186 -14.04 -1.23 -8.83
CA GLY A 186 -14.59 -0.80 -10.13
C GLY A 186 -16.11 -0.56 -10.15
N LEU A 187 -16.85 -0.97 -9.11
CA LEU A 187 -18.29 -0.71 -8.95
C LEU A 187 -18.58 0.49 -8.03
N GLY A 188 -17.53 1.17 -7.56
CA GLY A 188 -17.62 2.33 -6.67
C GLY A 188 -17.60 1.99 -5.18
N ASN A 189 -17.48 0.72 -4.80
CA ASN A 189 -17.25 0.36 -3.40
C ASN A 189 -15.81 0.67 -3.03
N VAL A 190 -15.59 1.04 -1.76
CA VAL A 190 -14.28 1.45 -1.25
C VAL A 190 -13.94 0.67 0.01
N LYS A 191 -12.68 0.28 0.11
CA LYS A 191 -12.04 -0.20 1.34
C LYS A 191 -10.90 0.72 1.69
N THR A 192 -10.71 0.99 2.98
CA THR A 192 -9.53 1.72 3.44
C THR A 192 -8.52 0.72 3.96
N LEU A 193 -7.31 0.76 3.39
CA LEU A 193 -6.16 0.00 3.84
C LEU A 193 -5.25 0.95 4.63
N MET A 194 -5.09 0.68 5.93
CA MET A 194 -4.22 1.43 6.84
C MET A 194 -3.05 0.56 7.30
N ASP A 195 -1.98 1.21 7.75
CA ASP A 195 -0.77 0.55 8.28
C ASP A 195 -0.25 -0.57 7.36
N GLY A 196 -0.34 -0.33 6.06
CA GLY A 196 0.06 -1.25 5.02
C GLY A 196 1.57 -1.43 5.00
N GLU A 197 2.01 -2.67 4.93
CA GLU A 197 3.41 -3.01 4.76
C GLU A 197 3.53 -4.24 3.85
N ALA A 198 4.44 -4.16 2.88
CA ALA A 198 4.77 -5.28 2.01
C ALA A 198 6.29 -5.43 1.90
N LYS A 199 6.78 -6.66 2.03
CA LYS A 199 8.17 -7.02 1.75
C LYS A 199 8.18 -8.22 0.81
N GLY A 200 9.00 -8.19 -0.23
CA GLY A 200 8.93 -9.20 -1.27
C GLY A 200 9.94 -8.98 -2.40
N ARG A 201 10.00 -10.00 -3.26
CA ARG A 201 10.80 -9.97 -4.49
C ARG A 201 10.30 -8.86 -5.41
N THR A 202 11.23 -8.09 -5.96
CA THR A 202 10.99 -7.01 -6.91
C THR A 202 12.02 -7.02 -8.01
N VAL A 203 11.71 -6.29 -9.08
CA VAL A 203 12.52 -6.19 -10.30
C VAL A 203 12.62 -7.56 -10.97
N PHE A 204 11.99 -7.66 -12.14
CA PHE A 204 12.13 -8.79 -13.04
C PHE A 204 12.75 -8.32 -14.35
N CYS A 205 13.99 -8.75 -14.59
CA CYS A 205 14.75 -8.44 -15.77
C CYS A 205 14.82 -9.65 -16.71
N ASN A 206 13.79 -9.84 -17.53
CA ASN A 206 13.86 -10.72 -18.70
C ASN A 206 13.79 -9.85 -19.95
N PHE A 207 14.94 -9.65 -20.58
CA PHE A 207 15.07 -8.95 -21.87
C PHE A 207 15.39 -9.95 -22.97
#